data_AF-A0A0G1XJZ9-F1
#
_entry.id   AF-A0A0G1XJZ9-F1
#
_cell.length_a   1.000
_cell.length_b   1.000
_cell.length_c   1.000
_cell.angle_alpha   90.00
_cell.angle_beta   90.00
_cell.angle_gamma   90.00
#
_symmetry.space_group_name_H-M   'P 1'
#
loop_
_entity.id
_entity.type
_entity.pdbx_description
1 polymer ?
#
loop_
_entity_poly.entity_id
_entity_poly.type
_entity_poly.pdbx_seq_one_letter_code
_entity_poly.pdbx_strand_id
1 'polypeptide(L)'
;MIAFGLAGNILLSVIILILMKASIRDEVGNWLSRNRLRIFSIPAVLLAINAVLLSLAGAWNAESFAHLSIYFLAPTVAIVLFRRSGCLIDILILGLLWLPVAFGLVQKNWKFSEYNYSLTALSAVIFAMVVFTTIRKLDFSMDWQLRRQDLKRVLIAYAILAIPLIVVTLLMGFTKFNLSKKFDWDSWRLAPELALFFTGLWFAPALVEEIVFRGIVQNTLVERLRPFFGILTASIIFGFSHIGQREGGYRFPNWPYVALATVAGVAYGTLFYVCKKRGSRNALAMAATLHAAVDFTWFVFLRNK
;
A
#
# COMPACT_ATOMS: atom_id res chain seq x y z
N MET A 1 -21.10 -14.01 5.14
CA MET A 1 -20.03 -13.71 4.15
C MET A 1 -19.36 -12.36 4.41
N ILE A 2 -20.09 -11.24 4.46
CA ILE A 2 -19.54 -9.88 4.70
C ILE A 2 -18.76 -9.78 6.04
N ALA A 3 -19.32 -10.32 7.14
CA ALA A 3 -18.68 -10.28 8.45
C ALA A 3 -17.31 -10.98 8.50
N PHE A 4 -17.16 -12.10 7.78
CA PHE A 4 -15.90 -12.85 7.73
C PHE A 4 -14.83 -12.16 6.89
N GLY A 5 -15.22 -11.51 5.78
CA GLY A 5 -14.30 -10.69 5.01
C GLY A 5 -13.78 -9.49 5.81
N LEU A 6 -14.66 -8.83 6.56
CA LEU A 6 -14.27 -7.74 7.46
C LEU A 6 -13.33 -8.24 8.57
N ALA A 7 -13.64 -9.37 9.22
CA ALA A 7 -12.80 -9.97 10.24
C ALA A 7 -11.40 -10.32 9.70
N GLY A 8 -11.34 -10.88 8.48
CA GLY A 8 -10.07 -11.18 7.81
C GLY A 8 -9.24 -9.92 7.52
N ASN A 9 -9.87 -8.86 7.00
CA ASN A 9 -9.19 -7.58 6.78
C ASN A 9 -8.66 -6.99 8.08
N ILE A 10 -9.46 -6.99 9.16
CA ILE A 10 -9.02 -6.53 10.48
C ILE A 10 -7.83 -7.35 10.97
N LEU A 11 -7.89 -8.68 10.89
CA LEU A 11 -6.80 -9.56 11.31
C LEU A 11 -5.49 -9.24 10.57
N LEU A 12 -5.54 -9.14 9.23
CA LEU A 12 -4.35 -8.86 8.43
C LEU A 12 -3.82 -7.44 8.65
N SER A 13 -4.70 -6.45 8.82
CA SER A 13 -4.30 -5.08 9.18
C SER A 13 -3.64 -5.01 10.56
N VAL A 14 -4.12 -5.79 11.54
CA VAL A 14 -3.47 -5.92 12.86
C VAL A 14 -2.09 -6.56 12.73
N ILE A 15 -1.93 -7.58 11.88
CA ILE A 15 -0.60 -8.16 11.61
C ILE A 15 0.33 -7.11 10.98
N ILE A 16 -0.14 -6.32 10.03
CA ILE A 16 0.63 -5.21 9.43
C ILE A 16 1.07 -4.24 10.53
N LEU A 17 0.15 -3.80 11.40
CA LEU A 17 0.44 -2.92 12.53
C LEU A 17 1.52 -3.48 13.47
N ILE A 18 1.41 -4.76 13.82
CA ILE A 18 2.41 -5.46 14.64
C ILE A 18 3.78 -5.43 13.93
N LEU A 19 3.80 -5.75 12.64
CA LEU A 19 5.01 -5.71 11.82
C LEU A 19 5.52 -4.28 11.55
N MET A 20 4.77 -3.22 11.87
CA MET A 20 5.30 -1.85 11.87
C MET A 20 6.33 -1.63 12.97
N LYS A 21 6.36 -2.44 14.03
CA LYS A 21 7.37 -2.30 15.08
C LYS A 21 8.70 -2.93 14.65
N ALA A 22 9.77 -2.13 14.64
CA ALA A 22 11.11 -2.60 14.23
C ALA A 22 11.59 -3.81 15.02
N SER A 23 11.42 -3.82 16.35
CA SER A 23 11.85 -4.94 17.20
C SER A 23 11.22 -6.28 16.80
N ILE A 24 9.95 -6.26 16.38
CA ILE A 24 9.24 -7.48 15.95
C ILE A 24 9.80 -7.96 14.61
N ARG A 25 10.07 -7.05 13.67
CA ARG A 25 10.72 -7.40 12.41
C ARG A 25 12.12 -7.98 12.64
N ASP A 26 12.87 -7.43 13.58
CA ASP A 26 14.21 -7.92 13.94
C ASP A 26 14.14 -9.33 14.55
N GLU A 27 13.19 -9.59 15.45
CA GLU A 27 12.95 -10.93 16.02
C GLU A 27 12.57 -11.95 14.95
N VAL A 28 11.62 -11.61 14.06
CA VAL A 28 11.23 -12.46 12.93
C VAL A 28 12.42 -12.71 12.00
N GLY A 29 13.21 -11.67 11.69
CA GLY A 29 14.41 -11.79 10.87
C GLY A 29 15.49 -12.67 11.48
N ASN A 30 15.72 -12.54 12.80
CA ASN A 30 16.63 -13.40 13.54
C ASN A 30 16.15 -14.85 13.58
N TRP A 31 14.84 -15.08 13.62
CA TRP A 31 14.28 -16.43 13.54
C TRP A 31 14.44 -17.03 12.14
N LEU A 32 14.19 -16.24 11.08
CA LEU A 32 14.34 -16.67 9.68
C LEU A 32 15.80 -16.94 9.31
N SER A 33 16.75 -16.16 9.83
CA SER A 33 18.18 -16.28 9.49
C SER A 33 18.82 -17.58 10.01
N ARG A 34 18.27 -18.19 11.07
CA ARG A 34 18.78 -19.45 11.65
C ARG A 34 18.65 -20.66 10.73
N ASN A 35 17.65 -20.69 9.86
CA ASN A 35 17.50 -21.75 8.87
C ASN A 35 16.77 -21.22 7.65
N ARG A 36 17.44 -21.28 6.49
CA ARG A 36 16.95 -20.76 5.22
C ARG A 36 15.58 -21.31 4.82
N LEU A 37 15.31 -22.58 5.12
CA LEU A 37 14.03 -23.21 4.78
C LEU A 37 12.86 -22.64 5.59
N ARG A 38 13.12 -21.88 6.66
CA ARG A 38 12.06 -21.19 7.42
C ARG A 38 11.35 -20.12 6.60
N ILE A 39 11.92 -19.63 5.50
CA ILE A 39 11.21 -18.70 4.61
C ILE A 39 9.89 -19.29 4.08
N PHE A 40 9.79 -20.61 3.95
CA PHE A 40 8.56 -21.30 3.52
C PHE A 40 7.47 -21.27 4.60
N SER A 41 7.76 -20.88 5.84
CA SER A 41 6.72 -20.68 6.85
C SER A 41 5.85 -19.46 6.53
N ILE A 42 6.38 -18.45 5.85
CA ILE A 42 5.63 -17.23 5.48
C ILE A 42 4.46 -17.58 4.55
N PRO A 43 4.69 -18.19 3.35
CA PRO A 43 3.59 -18.58 2.48
C PRO A 43 2.69 -19.62 3.16
N ALA A 44 3.23 -20.57 3.94
CA ALA A 44 2.42 -21.57 4.63
C ALA A 44 1.42 -20.94 5.62
N VAL A 45 1.85 -20.00 6.46
CA VAL A 45 0.98 -19.30 7.42
C VAL A 45 -0.05 -18.44 6.70
N LEU A 46 0.35 -17.69 5.67
CA LEU A 46 -0.59 -16.86 4.90
C LEU A 46 -1.64 -17.71 4.18
N LEU A 47 -1.24 -18.84 3.59
CA LEU A 47 -2.15 -19.79 2.97
C LEU A 47 -3.09 -20.43 3.98
N ALA A 48 -2.61 -20.79 5.17
CA ALA A 48 -3.45 -21.32 6.24
C ALA A 48 -4.49 -20.28 6.70
N ILE A 49 -4.09 -19.03 6.93
CA ILE A 49 -5.01 -17.94 7.29
C ILE A 49 -6.06 -17.74 6.19
N ASN A 50 -5.64 -17.64 4.93
CA ASN A 50 -6.58 -17.48 3.82
C ASN A 50 -7.53 -18.68 3.70
N ALA A 51 -7.03 -19.92 3.82
CA ALA A 51 -7.86 -21.12 3.77
C ALA A 51 -8.90 -21.14 4.89
N VAL A 52 -8.51 -20.85 6.14
CA VAL A 52 -9.45 -20.77 7.27
C VAL A 52 -10.51 -19.69 7.04
N LEU A 53 -10.11 -18.48 6.64
CA LEU A 53 -11.05 -17.39 6.40
C LEU A 53 -12.03 -17.71 5.26
N LEU A 54 -11.55 -18.33 4.18
CA LEU A 54 -12.38 -18.74 3.06
C LEU A 54 -13.34 -19.87 3.45
N SER A 55 -12.88 -20.84 4.23
CA SER A 55 -13.72 -21.94 4.73
C SER A 55 -14.82 -21.41 5.64
N LEU A 56 -14.50 -20.51 6.57
CA LEU A 56 -15.48 -19.85 7.44
C LEU A 56 -16.48 -18.99 6.65
N ALA A 57 -16.04 -18.40 5.54
CA ALA A 57 -16.91 -17.64 4.65
C ALA A 57 -17.76 -18.54 3.71
N GLY A 58 -17.56 -19.86 3.70
CA GLY A 58 -18.19 -20.78 2.76
C GLY A 58 -17.74 -20.59 1.30
N ALA A 59 -16.59 -19.96 1.10
CA ALA A 59 -16.05 -19.58 -0.22
C ALA A 59 -14.79 -20.39 -0.61
N TRP A 60 -14.41 -21.37 0.19
CA TRP A 60 -13.23 -22.20 -0.08
C TRP A 60 -13.42 -23.04 -1.34
N ASN A 61 -12.38 -23.08 -2.18
CA ASN A 61 -12.31 -23.99 -3.31
C ASN A 61 -10.85 -24.36 -3.61
N ALA A 62 -10.64 -25.60 -4.05
CA ALA A 62 -9.30 -26.16 -4.25
C ALA A 62 -8.50 -25.44 -5.36
N GLU A 63 -9.16 -25.02 -6.44
CA GLU A 63 -8.54 -24.32 -7.57
C GLU A 63 -7.98 -22.96 -7.14
N SER A 64 -8.77 -22.15 -6.44
CA SER A 64 -8.36 -20.87 -5.86
C SER A 64 -7.22 -21.03 -4.86
N PHE A 65 -7.27 -22.08 -4.03
CA PHE A 65 -6.19 -22.38 -3.10
C PHE A 65 -4.89 -22.74 -3.84
N ALA A 66 -4.97 -23.52 -4.92
CA ALA A 66 -3.81 -23.85 -5.75
C ALA A 66 -3.22 -22.60 -6.42
N HIS A 67 -4.05 -21.73 -7.00
CA HIS A 67 -3.59 -20.45 -7.56
C HIS A 67 -2.92 -19.56 -6.52
N LEU A 68 -3.52 -19.44 -5.32
CA LEU A 68 -2.94 -18.66 -4.23
C LEU A 68 -1.63 -19.28 -3.73
N SER A 69 -1.52 -20.62 -3.73
CA SER A 69 -0.31 -21.34 -3.36
C SER A 69 0.82 -21.05 -4.34
N ILE A 70 0.56 -21.13 -5.65
CA ILE A 70 1.54 -20.77 -6.68
C ILE A 70 1.96 -19.30 -6.52
N TYR A 71 0.99 -18.41 -6.30
CA TYR A 71 1.23 -16.99 -6.12
C TYR A 71 2.18 -16.67 -4.96
N PHE A 72 2.02 -17.31 -3.80
CA PHE A 72 2.93 -17.09 -2.66
C PHE A 72 4.23 -17.89 -2.74
N LEU A 73 4.22 -19.09 -3.33
CA LEU A 73 5.41 -19.93 -3.46
C LEU A 73 6.39 -19.39 -4.52
N ALA A 74 5.90 -18.80 -5.62
CA ALA A 74 6.75 -18.26 -6.68
C ALA A 74 7.79 -17.24 -6.17
N PRO A 75 7.43 -16.17 -5.44
CA PRO A 75 8.41 -15.25 -4.87
C PRO A 75 9.28 -15.91 -3.79
N THR A 76 8.75 -16.85 -2.99
CA THR A 76 9.56 -17.59 -2.01
C THR A 76 10.67 -18.42 -2.68
N VAL A 77 10.32 -19.16 -3.74
CA VAL A 77 11.29 -19.95 -4.51
C VAL A 77 12.31 -19.02 -5.18
N ALA A 78 11.88 -17.89 -5.74
CA ALA A 78 12.81 -16.89 -6.30
C ALA A 78 13.84 -16.41 -5.27
N ILE A 79 13.43 -16.13 -4.03
CA ILE A 79 14.34 -15.74 -2.93
C ILE A 79 15.33 -16.87 -2.58
N VAL A 80 14.89 -18.14 -2.64
CA VAL A 80 15.74 -19.30 -2.36
C VAL A 80 16.69 -19.63 -3.52
N LEU A 81 16.31 -19.36 -4.77
CA LEU A 81 17.19 -19.59 -5.92
C LEU A 81 18.19 -18.45 -6.08
N PHE A 82 17.71 -17.20 -6.05
CA PHE A 82 18.53 -16.02 -6.31
C PHE A 82 19.19 -15.49 -5.02
N ARG A 83 20.25 -16.21 -4.60
CA ARG A 83 21.02 -15.95 -3.38
C ARG A 83 21.61 -14.55 -3.26
N ARG A 84 21.97 -13.91 -4.37
CA ARG A 84 22.61 -12.58 -4.35
C ARG A 84 21.57 -11.49 -4.16
N SER A 85 21.88 -10.53 -3.28
CA SER A 85 21.12 -9.29 -3.19
C SER A 85 21.39 -8.42 -4.42
N GLY A 86 20.32 -7.93 -5.06
CA GLY A 86 20.41 -7.18 -6.29
C GLY A 86 19.08 -6.54 -6.63
N CYS A 87 19.13 -5.29 -7.08
CA CYS A 87 17.97 -4.47 -7.43
C CYS A 87 17.01 -5.21 -8.38
N LEU A 88 17.53 -5.90 -9.40
CA LEU A 88 16.70 -6.64 -10.35
C LEU A 88 15.90 -7.78 -9.68
N ILE A 89 16.50 -8.47 -8.71
CA ILE A 89 15.84 -9.56 -7.98
C ILE A 89 14.77 -8.98 -7.05
N ASP A 90 15.04 -7.83 -6.41
CA ASP A 90 14.05 -7.12 -5.59
C ASP A 90 12.85 -6.69 -6.42
N ILE A 91 13.10 -6.11 -7.61
CA ILE A 91 12.05 -5.75 -8.57
C ILE A 91 11.30 -6.99 -9.07
N LEU A 92 11.99 -8.11 -9.32
CA LEU A 92 11.35 -9.36 -9.72
C LEU A 92 10.43 -9.91 -8.62
N ILE A 93 10.92 -10.01 -7.37
CA ILE A 93 10.11 -10.47 -6.24
C ILE A 93 8.90 -9.56 -6.05
N LEU A 94 9.12 -8.26 -6.12
CA LEU A 94 8.03 -7.30 -6.03
C LEU A 94 7.04 -7.46 -7.19
N GLY A 95 7.52 -7.62 -8.43
CA GLY A 95 6.68 -7.84 -9.61
C GLY A 95 5.84 -9.11 -9.50
N LEU A 96 6.42 -10.20 -8.99
CA LEU A 96 5.72 -11.46 -8.73
C LEU A 96 4.61 -11.31 -7.67
N LEU A 97 4.79 -10.43 -6.69
CA LEU A 97 3.75 -10.14 -5.69
C LEU A 97 2.72 -9.14 -6.22
N TRP A 98 3.16 -8.06 -6.84
CA TRP A 98 2.33 -6.90 -7.15
C TRP A 98 1.53 -7.04 -8.45
N LEU A 99 2.14 -7.50 -9.55
CA LEU A 99 1.47 -7.53 -10.86
C LEU A 99 0.26 -8.49 -10.88
N PRO A 100 0.31 -9.70 -10.30
CA PRO A 100 -0.86 -10.57 -10.28
C PRO A 100 -2.05 -9.98 -9.51
N VAL A 101 -1.79 -9.18 -8.47
CA VAL A 101 -2.80 -8.43 -7.74
C VAL A 101 -3.34 -7.29 -8.60
N ALA A 102 -2.45 -6.46 -9.17
CA ALA A 102 -2.81 -5.29 -9.96
C ALA A 102 -3.63 -5.64 -11.21
N PHE A 103 -3.33 -6.75 -11.89
CA PHE A 103 -4.08 -7.24 -13.04
C PHE A 103 -5.28 -8.13 -12.66
N GLY A 104 -5.55 -8.31 -11.37
CA GLY A 104 -6.66 -9.14 -10.89
C GLY A 104 -6.52 -10.63 -11.21
N LEU A 105 -5.31 -11.12 -11.54
CA LEU A 105 -5.07 -12.51 -11.89
C LEU A 105 -5.36 -13.47 -10.72
N VAL A 106 -5.20 -13.00 -9.48
CA VAL A 106 -5.43 -13.80 -8.26
C VAL A 106 -6.71 -13.39 -7.52
N GLN A 107 -7.43 -12.37 -8.00
CA GLN A 107 -8.47 -11.67 -7.21
C GLN A 107 -9.83 -11.54 -7.92
N LYS A 108 -10.01 -12.13 -9.10
CA LYS A 108 -11.18 -11.89 -9.96
C LYS A 108 -12.56 -12.08 -9.28
N ASN A 109 -12.66 -12.91 -8.24
CA ASN A 109 -13.96 -13.33 -7.66
C ASN A 109 -14.16 -12.98 -6.16
N TRP A 110 -13.29 -12.18 -5.54
CA TRP A 110 -13.17 -12.16 -4.07
C TRP A 110 -13.54 -10.78 -3.47
N LYS A 111 -14.71 -10.26 -3.83
CA LYS A 111 -15.24 -8.99 -3.32
C LYS A 111 -16.08 -9.24 -2.07
N PHE A 112 -15.51 -9.02 -0.90
CA PHE A 112 -16.20 -9.24 0.38
C PHE A 112 -16.90 -8.00 0.97
N SER A 113 -16.61 -6.78 0.47
CA SER A 113 -17.32 -5.54 0.87
C SER A 113 -17.05 -4.39 -0.12
N GLU A 114 -17.73 -3.25 0.07
CA GLU A 114 -17.54 -2.01 -0.70
C GLU A 114 -16.13 -1.39 -0.51
N TYR A 115 -15.43 -1.73 0.58
CA TYR A 115 -14.05 -1.33 0.85
C TYR A 115 -13.10 -2.35 0.22
N ASN A 116 -13.00 -2.29 -1.11
CA ASN A 116 -12.35 -3.24 -2.01
C ASN A 116 -10.81 -3.34 -1.85
N TYR A 117 -10.31 -3.77 -0.68
CA TYR A 117 -8.98 -4.39 -0.60
C TYR A 117 -9.15 -5.88 -0.33
N SER A 118 -8.60 -6.70 -1.21
CA SER A 118 -8.71 -8.15 -1.06
C SER A 118 -7.77 -8.66 0.04
N LEU A 119 -8.20 -9.72 0.72
CA LEU A 119 -7.37 -10.45 1.68
C LEU A 119 -6.01 -10.84 1.07
N THR A 120 -5.99 -11.14 -0.23
CA THR A 120 -4.78 -11.43 -1.00
C THR A 120 -3.82 -10.25 -1.05
N ALA A 121 -4.30 -9.02 -1.28
CA ALA A 121 -3.45 -7.83 -1.30
C ALA A 121 -2.81 -7.56 0.06
N LEU A 122 -3.60 -7.63 1.15
CA LEU A 122 -3.05 -7.47 2.51
C LEU A 122 -2.05 -8.58 2.86
N SER A 123 -2.35 -9.83 2.48
CA SER A 123 -1.43 -10.96 2.66
C SER A 123 -0.12 -10.77 1.87
N ALA A 124 -0.20 -10.25 0.64
CA ALA A 124 0.97 -9.91 -0.17
C ALA A 124 1.82 -8.81 0.46
N VAL A 125 1.20 -7.81 1.08
CA VAL A 125 1.91 -6.76 1.83
C VAL A 125 2.61 -7.33 3.05
N ILE A 126 1.95 -8.20 3.83
CA ILE A 126 2.59 -8.88 4.96
C ILE A 126 3.80 -9.68 4.49
N PHE A 127 3.65 -10.46 3.40
CA PHE A 127 4.75 -11.19 2.79
C PHE A 127 5.89 -10.24 2.41
N ALA A 128 5.57 -9.15 1.70
CA ALA A 128 6.55 -8.18 1.25
C ALA A 128 7.27 -7.52 2.43
N MET A 129 6.54 -7.10 3.46
CA MET A 129 7.11 -6.52 4.68
C MET A 129 8.11 -7.47 5.31
N VAL A 130 7.73 -8.72 5.57
CA VAL A 130 8.64 -9.70 6.18
C VAL A 130 9.86 -9.90 5.28
N VAL A 131 9.68 -10.22 3.99
CA VAL A 131 10.81 -10.49 3.10
C VAL A 131 11.75 -9.28 2.96
N PHE A 132 11.21 -8.11 2.65
CA PHE A 132 12.04 -6.95 2.32
C PHE A 132 12.73 -6.35 3.54
N THR A 133 12.07 -6.33 4.70
CA THR A 133 12.68 -5.79 5.91
C THR A 133 13.63 -6.77 6.59
N THR A 134 13.36 -8.08 6.55
CA THR A 134 14.12 -9.06 7.33
C THR A 134 15.20 -9.78 6.52
N ILE A 135 14.86 -10.21 5.30
CA ILE A 135 15.78 -10.96 4.43
C ILE A 135 16.57 -9.98 3.57
N ARG A 136 15.90 -8.98 3.01
CA ARG A 136 16.53 -7.96 2.14
C ARG A 136 17.04 -6.74 2.90
N LYS A 137 16.73 -6.63 4.20
CA LYS A 137 17.20 -5.59 5.12
C LYS A 137 16.91 -4.15 4.65
N LEU A 138 15.81 -3.95 3.93
CA LEU A 138 15.35 -2.61 3.57
C LEU A 138 14.79 -1.91 4.82
N ASP A 139 15.34 -0.73 5.11
CA ASP A 139 14.79 0.13 6.16
C ASP A 139 13.55 0.86 5.65
N PHE A 140 12.38 0.41 6.09
CA PHE A 140 11.11 1.07 5.77
C PHE A 140 10.92 2.38 6.54
N SER A 141 11.71 2.67 7.58
CA SER A 141 11.52 3.84 8.45
C SER A 141 10.04 4.00 8.84
N MET A 142 9.48 2.91 9.33
CA MET A 142 8.09 2.77 9.73
C MET A 142 8.02 2.34 11.18
N ASP A 143 7.37 3.17 12.00
CA ASP A 143 6.98 3.00 13.39
C ASP A 143 5.65 3.75 13.61
N TRP A 144 4.94 3.51 14.72
CA TRP A 144 3.58 4.02 14.94
C TRP A 144 3.52 5.41 15.59
N GLN A 145 4.63 5.88 16.15
CA GLN A 145 4.63 7.03 17.07
C GLN A 145 4.71 8.37 16.34
N LEU A 146 3.67 8.75 15.58
CA LEU A 146 3.59 10.08 14.96
C LEU A 146 3.62 11.18 16.02
N ARG A 147 4.62 12.07 15.92
CA ARG A 147 4.78 13.21 16.83
C ARG A 147 4.09 14.44 16.26
N ARG A 148 3.78 15.43 17.10
CA ARG A 148 3.23 16.72 16.63
C ARG A 148 4.07 17.38 15.53
N GLN A 149 5.39 17.24 15.58
CA GLN A 149 6.31 17.73 14.54
C GLN A 149 6.15 16.99 13.21
N ASP A 150 5.84 15.69 13.26
CA ASP A 150 5.58 14.88 12.07
C ASP A 150 4.27 15.37 11.41
N LEU A 151 3.22 15.58 12.20
CA LEU A 151 1.94 16.13 11.73
C LEU A 151 2.11 17.52 11.09
N LYS A 152 2.93 18.40 11.68
CA LYS A 152 3.23 19.72 11.09
C LYS A 152 3.86 19.57 9.70
N ARG A 153 4.80 18.64 9.52
CA ARG A 153 5.45 18.39 8.22
C ARG A 153 4.48 17.81 7.20
N VAL A 154 3.64 16.87 7.62
CA VAL A 154 2.56 16.32 6.77
C VAL A 154 1.60 17.43 6.34
N LEU A 155 1.17 18.31 7.25
CA LEU A 155 0.27 19.41 6.92
C LEU A 155 0.88 20.41 5.93
N ILE A 156 2.16 20.76 6.11
CA ILE A 156 2.87 21.62 5.16
C ILE A 156 2.96 20.95 3.79
N ALA A 157 3.35 19.67 3.74
CA ALA A 157 3.44 18.93 2.49
C ALA A 157 2.06 18.78 1.82
N TYR A 158 1.00 18.57 2.61
CA TYR A 158 -0.37 18.54 2.15
C TYR A 158 -0.79 19.87 1.53
N ALA A 159 -0.52 21.02 2.19
CA ALA A 159 -0.84 22.33 1.62
C ALA A 159 -0.09 22.60 0.31
N ILE A 160 1.20 22.24 0.24
CA ILE A 160 2.03 22.40 -0.97
C ILE A 160 1.54 21.53 -2.13
N LEU A 161 1.06 20.31 -1.85
CA LEU A 161 0.61 19.37 -2.86
C LEU A 161 -0.87 19.56 -3.24
N ALA A 162 -1.76 19.46 -2.24
CA ALA A 162 -3.19 19.33 -2.46
C ALA A 162 -3.79 20.60 -3.05
N ILE A 163 -3.37 21.80 -2.61
CA ILE A 163 -3.92 23.05 -3.12
C ILE A 163 -3.67 23.19 -4.63
N PRO A 164 -2.42 23.12 -5.14
CA PRO A 164 -2.18 23.17 -6.59
C PRO A 164 -2.90 22.05 -7.35
N LEU A 165 -2.91 20.82 -6.80
CA LEU A 165 -3.52 19.67 -7.47
C LEU A 165 -5.05 19.84 -7.61
N ILE A 166 -5.72 20.35 -6.58
CA ILE A 166 -7.16 20.68 -6.61
C ILE A 166 -7.41 21.75 -7.67
N VAL A 167 -6.63 22.84 -7.70
CA VAL A 167 -6.80 23.89 -8.70
C VAL A 167 -6.64 23.35 -10.11
N VAL A 168 -5.56 22.61 -10.38
CA VAL A 168 -5.29 22.02 -11.71
C VAL A 168 -6.42 21.08 -12.13
N THR A 169 -6.88 20.22 -11.23
CA THR A 169 -7.91 19.22 -11.56
C THR A 169 -9.28 19.83 -11.81
N LEU A 170 -9.62 20.91 -11.10
CA LEU A 170 -10.83 21.68 -11.37
C LEU A 170 -10.75 22.44 -12.70
N LEU A 171 -9.62 23.10 -12.98
CA LEU A 171 -9.41 23.86 -14.23
C LEU A 171 -9.40 22.96 -15.47
N MET A 172 -8.81 21.77 -15.39
CA MET A 172 -8.87 20.76 -16.45
C MET A 172 -10.26 20.10 -16.56
N GLY A 173 -11.13 20.34 -15.58
CA GLY A 173 -12.39 19.63 -15.43
C GLY A 173 -12.21 18.12 -15.24
N PHE A 174 -11.09 17.69 -14.68
CA PHE A 174 -10.86 16.32 -14.24
C PHE A 174 -11.76 16.00 -13.03
N THR A 175 -11.95 16.98 -12.14
CA THR A 175 -12.89 16.91 -11.02
C THR A 175 -13.89 18.05 -11.04
N LYS A 176 -14.95 17.89 -10.24
CA LYS A 176 -15.86 18.97 -9.84
C LYS A 176 -15.94 19.01 -8.32
N PHE A 177 -16.03 20.22 -7.76
CA PHE A 177 -16.32 20.38 -6.34
C PHE A 177 -17.75 19.93 -6.07
N ASN A 178 -17.90 18.91 -5.24
CA ASN A 178 -19.19 18.39 -4.81
C ASN A 178 -19.02 17.55 -3.56
N LEU A 179 -19.70 17.91 -2.48
CA LEU A 179 -19.68 17.15 -1.24
C LEU A 179 -20.18 15.73 -1.47
N SER A 180 -19.49 14.76 -0.87
CA SER A 180 -19.87 13.37 -0.98
C SER A 180 -21.22 13.12 -0.33
N LYS A 181 -22.16 12.61 -1.14
CA LYS A 181 -23.47 12.11 -0.68
C LYS A 181 -23.38 10.82 0.16
N LYS A 182 -22.18 10.28 0.39
CA LYS A 182 -21.98 9.10 1.26
C LYS A 182 -22.11 9.45 2.75
N PHE A 183 -21.98 10.73 3.09
CA PHE A 183 -22.03 11.21 4.46
C PHE A 183 -23.31 12.02 4.65
N ASP A 184 -23.94 11.83 5.80
CA ASP A 184 -25.01 12.69 6.27
C ASP A 184 -24.38 13.91 6.97
N TRP A 185 -24.38 15.04 6.27
CA TRP A 185 -23.68 16.26 6.69
C TRP A 185 -24.34 16.94 7.89
N ASP A 186 -25.60 16.62 8.18
CA ASP A 186 -26.35 17.17 9.32
C ASP A 186 -26.40 16.21 10.51
N SER A 187 -25.78 15.03 10.38
CA SER A 187 -25.76 14.01 11.43
C SER A 187 -24.75 14.32 12.52
N TRP A 188 -25.14 14.09 13.78
CA TRP A 188 -24.20 14.10 14.92
C TRP A 188 -23.09 13.04 14.78
N ARG A 189 -23.29 12.04 13.92
CA ARG A 189 -22.31 10.98 13.61
C ARG A 189 -21.31 11.36 12.52
N LEU A 190 -21.41 12.55 11.91
CA LEU A 190 -20.53 12.96 10.82
C LEU A 190 -19.05 12.87 11.22
N ALA A 191 -18.68 13.42 12.37
CA ALA A 191 -17.30 13.41 12.83
C ALA A 191 -16.72 11.98 13.00
N PRO A 192 -17.36 11.06 13.74
CA PRO A 192 -16.87 9.68 13.82
C PRO A 192 -16.92 8.94 12.48
N GLU A 193 -17.88 9.22 11.59
CA GLU A 193 -17.94 8.62 10.25
C GLU A 193 -16.77 9.06 9.36
N LEU A 194 -16.47 10.36 9.34
CA LEU A 194 -15.31 10.90 8.61
C LEU A 194 -14.00 10.36 9.19
N ALA A 195 -13.88 10.27 10.51
CA ALA A 195 -12.70 9.70 11.16
C ALA A 195 -12.51 8.23 10.77
N LEU A 196 -13.58 7.42 10.82
CA LEU A 196 -13.54 6.01 10.41
C LEU A 196 -13.20 5.86 8.92
N PHE A 197 -13.76 6.73 8.07
CA PHE A 197 -13.46 6.74 6.64
C PHE A 197 -11.99 7.07 6.36
N PHE A 198 -11.45 8.11 7.02
CA PHE A 198 -10.02 8.45 6.93
C PHE A 198 -9.15 7.30 7.41
N THR A 199 -9.49 6.67 8.55
CA THR A 199 -8.77 5.49 9.05
C THR A 199 -8.80 4.34 8.03
N GLY A 200 -9.94 4.10 7.38
CA GLY A 200 -10.06 3.12 6.30
C GLY A 200 -9.12 3.42 5.13
N LEU A 201 -9.09 4.66 4.63
CA LEU A 201 -8.17 5.09 3.58
C LEU A 201 -6.71 4.95 3.99
N TRP A 202 -6.40 5.29 5.25
CA TRP A 202 -5.05 5.19 5.78
C TRP A 202 -4.54 3.75 5.80
N PHE A 203 -5.34 2.82 6.32
CA PHE A 203 -4.93 1.41 6.46
C PHE A 203 -4.97 0.60 5.17
N ALA A 204 -5.92 0.90 4.27
CA ALA A 204 -6.10 0.14 3.05
C ALA A 204 -5.24 0.70 1.90
N PRO A 205 -5.69 1.66 1.07
CA PRO A 205 -4.89 2.10 -0.07
C PRO A 205 -3.57 2.75 0.36
N ALA A 206 -3.62 3.74 1.27
CA ALA A 206 -2.45 4.57 1.52
C ALA A 206 -1.29 3.80 2.12
N LEU A 207 -1.47 3.11 3.25
CA LEU A 207 -0.37 2.37 3.89
C LEU A 207 0.17 1.25 3.00
N VAL A 208 -0.71 0.48 2.35
CA VAL A 208 -0.30 -0.63 1.47
C VAL A 208 0.53 -0.11 0.30
N GLU A 209 0.04 0.93 -0.38
CA GLU A 209 0.74 1.51 -1.52
C GLU A 209 2.05 2.17 -1.09
N GLU A 210 2.08 2.91 0.02
CA GLU A 210 3.33 3.49 0.51
C GLU A 210 4.36 2.43 0.88
N ILE A 211 3.97 1.30 1.48
CA ILE A 211 4.88 0.17 1.72
C ILE A 211 5.50 -0.32 0.41
N VAL A 212 4.69 -0.51 -0.63
CA VAL A 212 5.16 -0.99 -1.93
C VAL A 212 6.05 0.05 -2.62
N PHE A 213 5.54 1.25 -2.83
CA PHE A 213 6.21 2.23 -3.67
C PHE A 213 7.32 2.98 -2.95
N ARG A 214 7.19 3.28 -1.65
CA ARG A 214 8.17 4.09 -0.92
C ARG A 214 9.09 3.19 -0.09
N GLY A 215 8.50 2.22 0.61
CA GLY A 215 9.22 1.22 1.39
C GLY A 215 10.09 0.30 0.53
N ILE A 216 9.64 -0.11 -0.65
CA ILE A 216 10.37 -1.05 -1.51
C ILE A 216 10.92 -0.34 -2.76
N VAL A 217 10.05 0.06 -3.71
CA VAL A 217 10.49 0.56 -5.04
C VAL A 217 11.44 1.75 -4.91
N GLN A 218 11.01 2.81 -4.23
CA GLN A 218 11.80 4.03 -4.09
C GLN A 218 13.07 3.79 -3.29
N ASN A 219 13.01 3.05 -2.17
CA ASN A 219 14.20 2.72 -1.38
C ASN A 219 15.25 2.01 -2.25
N THR A 220 14.86 0.97 -3.00
CA THR A 220 15.76 0.26 -3.89
C THR A 220 16.32 1.15 -5.00
N LEU A 221 15.49 2.02 -5.60
CA LEU A 221 15.93 2.90 -6.68
C LEU A 221 16.83 4.04 -6.18
N VAL A 222 16.60 4.60 -5.00
CA VAL A 222 17.43 5.68 -4.41
C VAL A 222 18.80 5.18 -3.97
N GLU A 223 18.94 3.89 -3.64
CA GLU A 223 20.25 3.28 -3.37
C GLU A 223 21.08 3.06 -4.64
N ARG A 224 20.43 2.94 -5.80
CA ARG A 224 21.07 2.63 -7.08
C ARG A 224 21.24 3.85 -7.99
N LEU A 225 20.30 4.77 -7.91
CA LEU A 225 20.26 6.02 -8.65
C LEU A 225 20.54 7.17 -7.69
N ARG A 226 20.76 8.37 -8.23
CA ARG A 226 20.79 9.58 -7.37
C ARG A 226 19.39 9.79 -6.77
N PRO A 227 19.27 10.37 -5.56
CA PRO A 227 17.99 10.50 -4.86
C PRO A 227 16.86 11.08 -5.70
N PHE A 228 17.15 12.13 -6.47
CA PHE A 228 16.18 12.74 -7.38
C PHE A 228 15.63 11.75 -8.42
N PHE A 229 16.51 11.02 -9.12
CA PHE A 229 16.10 10.06 -10.14
C PHE A 229 15.40 8.83 -9.54
N GLY A 230 15.81 8.38 -8.34
CA GLY A 230 15.13 7.29 -7.64
C GLY A 230 13.69 7.65 -7.26
N ILE A 231 13.48 8.85 -6.70
CA ILE A 231 12.15 9.37 -6.36
C ILE A 231 11.31 9.55 -7.62
N LEU A 232 11.84 10.20 -8.64
CA LEU A 232 11.11 10.46 -9.89
C LEU A 232 10.68 9.16 -10.57
N THR A 233 11.59 8.19 -10.69
CA THR A 233 11.30 6.89 -11.32
C THR A 233 10.24 6.12 -10.53
N ALA A 234 10.35 6.06 -9.19
CA ALA A 234 9.33 5.42 -8.35
C ALA A 234 7.97 6.09 -8.48
N SER A 235 7.95 7.42 -8.60
CA SER A 235 6.72 8.22 -8.75
C SER A 235 6.06 7.99 -10.12
N ILE A 236 6.86 7.84 -11.18
CA ILE A 236 6.35 7.47 -12.51
C ILE A 236 5.73 6.06 -12.46
N ILE A 237 6.41 5.08 -11.86
CA ILE A 237 5.88 3.72 -11.69
C ILE A 237 4.56 3.74 -10.90
N PHE A 238 4.49 4.54 -9.83
CA PHE A 238 3.27 4.79 -9.07
C PHE A 238 2.17 5.42 -9.95
N GLY A 239 2.48 6.40 -10.78
CA GLY A 239 1.52 6.94 -11.74
C GLY A 239 0.98 5.86 -12.69
N PHE A 240 1.86 5.04 -13.26
CA PHE A 240 1.47 3.96 -14.17
C PHE A 240 0.62 2.88 -13.51
N SER A 241 0.74 2.65 -12.19
CA SER A 241 -0.16 1.72 -11.49
C SER A 241 -1.62 2.17 -11.49
N HIS A 242 -1.86 3.45 -11.80
CA HIS A 242 -3.19 4.07 -11.82
C HIS A 242 -3.79 4.18 -13.23
N ILE A 243 -3.07 3.75 -14.29
CA ILE A 243 -3.51 3.92 -15.69
C ILE A 243 -4.85 3.26 -16.03
N GLY A 244 -5.22 2.20 -15.29
CA GLY A 244 -6.47 1.46 -15.45
C GLY A 244 -7.67 2.02 -14.70
N GLN A 245 -7.43 2.98 -13.81
CA GLN A 245 -8.48 3.52 -12.96
C GLN A 245 -9.34 4.54 -13.75
N ARG A 246 -10.63 4.67 -13.38
CA ARG A 246 -11.68 5.37 -14.18
C ARG A 246 -11.99 6.77 -13.66
N GLU A 247 -11.08 7.37 -12.91
CA GLU A 247 -11.21 8.69 -12.31
C GLU A 247 -11.28 9.77 -13.38
N GLY A 248 -12.00 10.84 -13.08
CA GLY A 248 -12.31 11.92 -14.02
C GLY A 248 -13.16 11.54 -15.23
N GLY A 249 -13.73 10.33 -15.28
CA GLY A 249 -14.58 9.87 -16.39
C GLY A 249 -13.78 9.39 -17.62
N TYR A 250 -12.47 9.25 -17.50
CA TYR A 250 -11.60 8.78 -18.58
C TYR A 250 -11.63 7.25 -18.71
N ARG A 251 -11.45 6.75 -19.94
CA ARG A 251 -11.29 5.32 -20.24
C ARG A 251 -9.81 4.94 -20.21
N PHE A 252 -9.53 3.63 -20.16
CA PHE A 252 -8.17 3.14 -20.31
C PHE A 252 -7.62 3.49 -21.72
N PRO A 253 -6.37 4.01 -21.82
CA PRO A 253 -5.48 4.42 -20.73
C PRO A 253 -5.82 5.81 -20.14
N ASN A 254 -5.90 5.91 -18.81
CA ASN A 254 -6.19 7.16 -18.10
C ASN A 254 -4.91 8.00 -17.86
N TRP A 255 -4.35 8.57 -18.94
CA TRP A 255 -3.13 9.39 -18.88
C TRP A 255 -3.21 10.61 -17.95
N PRO A 256 -4.34 11.37 -17.90
CA PRO A 256 -4.44 12.48 -16.96
C PRO A 256 -4.25 12.01 -15.52
N TYR A 257 -4.82 10.86 -15.16
CA TYR A 257 -4.67 10.32 -13.82
C TYR A 257 -3.27 9.78 -13.55
N VAL A 258 -2.61 9.16 -14.53
CA VAL A 258 -1.17 8.79 -14.45
C VAL A 258 -0.32 10.01 -14.11
N ALA A 259 -0.55 11.15 -14.77
CA ALA A 259 0.19 12.38 -14.52
C ALA A 259 -0.07 12.94 -13.10
N LEU A 260 -1.33 13.00 -12.68
CA LEU A 260 -1.71 13.47 -11.33
C LEU A 260 -1.13 12.57 -10.23
N ALA A 261 -1.27 11.26 -10.37
CA ALA A 261 -0.70 10.27 -9.45
C ALA A 261 0.83 10.34 -9.44
N THR A 262 1.49 10.59 -10.57
CA THR A 262 2.95 10.82 -10.61
C THR A 262 3.34 12.05 -9.79
N VAL A 263 2.65 13.17 -9.93
CA VAL A 263 2.91 14.40 -9.16
C VAL A 263 2.71 14.17 -7.66
N ALA A 264 1.59 13.55 -7.29
CA ALA A 264 1.33 13.14 -5.90
C ALA A 264 2.46 12.22 -5.39
N GLY A 265 2.89 11.28 -6.24
CA GLY A 265 3.94 10.35 -5.89
C GLY A 265 5.29 11.00 -5.62
N VAL A 266 5.65 12.05 -6.37
CA VAL A 266 6.86 12.84 -6.11
C VAL A 266 6.79 13.50 -4.75
N ALA A 267 5.65 14.05 -4.36
CA ALA A 267 5.46 14.68 -3.07
C ALA A 267 5.54 13.67 -1.91
N TYR A 268 4.86 12.53 -2.01
CA TYR A 268 4.92 11.45 -1.01
C TYR A 268 6.35 10.93 -0.86
N GLY A 269 7.00 10.67 -2.01
CA GLY A 269 8.36 10.17 -2.07
C GLY A 269 9.40 11.14 -1.52
N THR A 270 9.22 12.45 -1.78
CA THR A 270 10.09 13.51 -1.25
C THR A 270 9.93 13.64 0.26
N LEU A 271 8.68 13.64 0.76
CA LEU A 271 8.41 13.69 2.20
C LEU A 271 9.06 12.50 2.92
N PHE A 272 8.85 11.30 2.39
CA PHE A 272 9.47 10.07 2.89
C PHE A 272 11.00 10.19 2.93
N TYR A 273 11.62 10.52 1.81
CA TYR A 273 13.08 10.60 1.69
C TYR A 273 13.70 11.64 2.64
N VAL A 274 13.15 12.85 2.68
CA VAL A 274 13.66 13.95 3.53
C VAL A 274 13.52 13.59 5.01
N CYS A 275 12.38 13.03 5.42
CA CYS A 275 12.16 12.66 6.82
C CYS A 275 13.06 11.48 7.22
N LYS A 276 13.19 10.48 6.36
CA LYS A 276 14.10 9.34 6.56
C LYS A 276 15.55 9.80 6.70
N LYS A 277 16.04 10.68 5.82
CA LYS A 277 17.41 11.24 5.88
C LYS A 277 17.67 12.05 7.16
N ARG A 278 16.63 12.66 7.73
CA ARG A 278 16.69 13.35 9.03
C ARG A 278 16.57 12.41 10.24
N GLY A 279 16.59 11.09 10.02
CA GLY A 279 16.51 10.08 11.08
C GLY A 279 15.10 9.82 11.61
N SER A 280 14.04 10.27 10.92
CA SER A 280 12.68 9.95 11.35
C SER A 280 12.38 8.47 11.13
N ARG A 281 12.03 7.78 12.21
CA ARG A 281 11.55 6.39 12.19
C ARG A 281 10.10 6.25 11.72
N ASN A 282 9.39 7.36 11.51
CA ASN A 282 7.98 7.39 11.09
C ASN A 282 7.81 7.86 9.64
N ALA A 283 8.89 7.99 8.87
CA ALA A 283 8.86 8.61 7.55
C ALA A 283 7.82 7.95 6.61
N LEU A 284 7.65 6.62 6.67
CA LEU A 284 6.65 5.92 5.86
C LEU A 284 5.22 6.21 6.34
N ALA A 285 4.99 6.20 7.66
CA ALA A 285 3.69 6.52 8.23
C ALA A 285 3.29 7.98 7.90
N MET A 286 4.25 8.90 7.85
CA MET A 286 4.03 10.28 7.40
C MET A 286 3.63 10.35 5.92
N ALA A 287 4.29 9.59 5.05
CA ALA A 287 3.92 9.51 3.64
C ALA A 287 2.51 8.92 3.46
N ALA A 288 2.18 7.85 4.21
CA ALA A 288 0.85 7.23 4.19
C ALA A 288 -0.22 8.19 4.71
N THR A 289 0.10 9.00 5.72
CA THR A 289 -0.81 10.03 6.24
C THR A 289 -1.05 11.14 5.22
N LEU A 290 -0.01 11.59 4.52
CA LEU A 290 -0.14 12.57 3.44
C LEU A 290 -0.99 12.01 2.29
N HIS A 291 -0.74 10.77 1.88
CA HIS A 291 -1.50 10.07 0.85
C HIS A 291 -2.98 9.95 1.24
N ALA A 292 -3.27 9.41 2.42
CA ALA A 292 -4.63 9.30 2.94
C ALA A 292 -5.35 10.64 3.03
N ALA A 293 -4.65 11.73 3.38
CA ALA A 293 -5.23 13.07 3.42
C ALA A 293 -5.62 13.60 2.03
N VAL A 294 -4.80 13.32 1.01
CA VAL A 294 -5.13 13.69 -0.38
C VAL A 294 -6.34 12.88 -0.85
N ASP A 295 -6.35 11.57 -0.63
CA ASP A 295 -7.48 10.70 -1.00
C ASP A 295 -8.75 11.11 -0.28
N PHE A 296 -8.66 11.37 1.03
CA PHE A 296 -9.80 11.82 1.83
C PHE A 296 -10.40 13.09 1.24
N THR A 297 -9.58 14.07 0.90
CA THR A 297 -10.05 15.30 0.26
C THR A 297 -10.71 15.03 -1.08
N TRP A 298 -10.12 14.14 -1.87
CA TRP A 298 -10.67 13.74 -3.15
C TRP A 298 -12.04 13.07 -3.01
N PHE A 299 -12.19 12.12 -2.08
CA PHE A 299 -13.44 11.39 -1.88
C PHE A 299 -14.54 12.21 -1.20
N VAL A 300 -14.17 13.15 -0.34
CA VAL A 300 -15.12 13.94 0.46
C VAL A 300 -15.59 15.18 -0.28
N PHE A 301 -14.69 15.90 -0.96
CA PHE A 301 -14.98 17.22 -1.54
C PHE A 301 -15.00 17.24 -3.08
N LEU A 302 -14.43 16.23 -3.74
CA LEU A 302 -14.33 16.20 -5.20
C LEU A 302 -15.11 15.01 -5.79
N ARG A 303 -15.58 15.17 -7.02
CA ARG A 303 -16.16 14.07 -7.80
C ARG A 303 -15.60 14.03 -9.21
N ASN A 304 -15.52 12.81 -9.74
CA ASN A 304 -15.26 12.56 -11.15
C ASN A 304 -16.41 13.13 -12.00
N LYS A 305 -16.09 13.52 -13.24
CA LYS A 305 -17.08 13.90 -14.23
C LYS A 305 -18.05 12.77 -14.56
#